data_AF-A0A286A2C3-F1
#
_entry.id   AF-A0A286A2C3-F1
#
_cell.length_a   1.000
_cell.length_b   1.000
_cell.length_c   1.000
_cell.angle_alpha   90.00
_cell.angle_beta   90.00
_cell.angle_gamma   90.00
#
_symmetry.space_group_name_H-M   'P 1'
#
loop_
_entity.id
_entity.type
_entity.pdbx_description
1 polymer ?
#
loop_
_entity_poly.entity_id
_entity_poly.type
_entity_poly.pdbx_seq_one_letter_code
_entity_poly.pdbx_strand_id
1 'polypeptide(L)' 'MSWYTSTLLWIDEQKLKNPDMTLEELKKHCSKYYPFQGRYGSAYKGFLKAMRERFGYKTRNDKQKDIFNEES' A
#
# COMPACT_ATOMS: atom_id res chain seq x y z
N MET A 1 -15.13 11.30 8.63
CA MET A 1 -14.14 10.65 7.75
C MET A 1 -14.07 9.16 8.07
N SER A 2 -13.88 8.30 7.07
CA SER A 2 -13.66 6.86 7.30
C SER A 2 -12.18 6.55 7.53
N TRP A 3 -11.84 5.48 8.27
CA TRP A 3 -10.46 5.02 8.45
C TRP A 3 -9.72 4.80 7.13
N TYR A 4 -10.44 4.35 6.11
CA TYR A 4 -9.95 4.21 4.75
C TYR A 4 -9.54 5.54 4.13
N THR A 5 -10.43 6.53 4.14
CA THR A 5 -10.17 7.87 3.60
C THR A 5 -9.03 8.57 4.36
N SER A 6 -9.01 8.44 5.68
CA SER A 6 -7.93 8.97 6.52
C SER A 6 -6.58 8.31 6.20
N THR A 7 -6.56 7.00 5.94
CA THR A 7 -5.32 6.33 5.52
C THR A 7 -4.87 6.77 4.14
N LEU A 8 -5.78 6.95 3.18
CA LEU A 8 -5.43 7.42 1.84
C LEU A 8 -4.74 8.77 1.87
N LEU A 9 -5.33 9.74 2.57
CA LEU A 9 -4.74 11.07 2.73
C LEU A 9 -3.36 10.99 3.36
N TRP A 10 -3.21 10.16 4.40
CA TRP A 10 -1.92 9.94 5.04
C TRP A 10 -0.88 9.30 4.10
N ILE A 11 -1.25 8.33 3.27
CA ILE A 11 -0.34 7.74 2.27
C ILE A 11 0.10 8.81 1.25
N ASP A 12 -0.83 9.66 0.81
CA ASP A 12 -0.52 10.74 -0.14
C ASP A 12 0.44 11.76 0.49
N GLU A 13 0.27 12.09 1.77
CA GLU A 13 1.24 12.89 2.52
C GLU A 13 2.62 12.22 2.61
N GLN A 14 2.68 10.90 2.82
CA GLN A 14 3.96 10.19 2.82
C GLN A 14 4.65 10.25 1.46
N LYS A 15 3.87 10.18 0.36
CA LYS A 15 4.41 10.32 -1.00
C LYS A 15 4.99 11.72 -1.23
N LEU A 16 4.32 12.76 -0.75
CA LEU A 16 4.80 14.14 -0.86
C LEU A 16 6.04 14.40 0.02
N LYS A 17 6.12 13.78 1.19
CA LYS A 17 7.25 13.92 2.13
C LYS A 17 8.48 13.10 1.72
N ASN A 18 8.29 12.04 0.95
CA ASN A 18 9.35 11.14 0.52
C ASN A 18 9.32 10.96 -1.01
N PRO A 19 9.53 12.04 -1.79
CA PRO A 19 9.42 11.99 -3.25
C PRO A 19 10.48 11.08 -3.89
N ASP A 20 11.60 10.86 -3.22
CA ASP A 20 12.71 10.04 -3.70
C ASP A 20 12.51 8.53 -3.49
N MET A 21 11.52 8.13 -2.67
CA MET A 21 11.24 6.71 -2.44
C MET A 21 10.55 6.08 -3.64
N THR A 22 11.02 4.91 -4.06
CA THR A 22 10.29 4.07 -5.01
C THR A 22 8.95 3.62 -4.40
N LEU A 23 8.00 3.21 -5.26
CA LEU A 23 6.69 2.71 -4.80
C LEU A 23 6.80 1.54 -3.80
N GLU A 24 7.78 0.65 -3.98
CA GLU A 24 8.03 -0.49 -3.09
C GLU A 24 8.62 -0.05 -1.74
N GLU A 25 9.50 0.95 -1.73
CA GLU A 25 10.04 1.53 -0.50
C GLU A 25 8.97 2.29 0.26
N LEU A 26 8.17 3.10 -0.45
CA LEU A 26 7.05 3.83 0.13
C LEU A 26 6.01 2.87 0.75
N LYS A 27 5.73 1.74 0.10
CA LYS A 27 4.87 0.68 0.66
C LYS A 27 5.42 0.11 1.98
N LYS A 28 6.72 -0.20 2.02
CA LYS A 28 7.39 -0.69 3.24
C LYS A 28 7.37 0.38 4.33
N HIS A 29 7.65 1.63 3.97
CA HIS A 29 7.61 2.80 4.84
C HIS A 29 6.22 2.97 5.46
N CYS A 30 5.16 3.00 4.64
CA CYS A 30 3.78 3.13 5.12
C CYS A 30 3.36 1.96 6.03
N SER A 31 3.84 0.74 5.75
CA SER A 31 3.57 -0.43 6.60
C SER A 31 4.30 -0.34 7.94
N LYS A 32 5.55 0.15 7.95
CA LYS A 32 6.39 0.30 9.14
C LYS A 32 5.86 1.41 10.05
N TYR A 33 5.55 2.58 9.48
CA TYR A 33 5.09 3.77 10.20
C TYR A 33 3.56 3.86 10.23
N TYR A 34 2.89 2.75 10.51
CA TYR A 34 1.44 2.69 10.58
C TYR A 34 0.85 3.80 11.49
N PRO A 35 -0.12 4.61 11.02
CA PRO A 35 -0.48 5.87 11.66
C PRO A 35 -1.46 5.76 12.84
N PHE A 36 -1.97 4.57 13.17
CA PHE A 36 -2.99 4.39 14.20
C PHE A 36 -2.48 3.56 15.38
N GLN A 37 -3.19 3.62 16.52
CA GLN A 37 -2.85 2.80 17.69
C GLN A 37 -3.22 1.33 17.46
N GLY A 38 -2.23 0.55 17.06
CA GLY A 38 -2.34 -0.90 16.94
C GLY A 38 -2.98 -1.40 15.63
N ARG A 39 -2.58 -2.61 15.24
CA ARG A 39 -2.95 -3.22 13.96
C ARG A 39 -4.16 -4.15 14.12
N TYR A 40 -5.27 -3.60 14.60
CA TYR A 40 -6.52 -4.35 14.81
C TYR A 40 -7.76 -3.51 14.51
N GLY A 41 -8.92 -4.18 14.43
CA GLY A 41 -10.21 -3.55 14.24
C GLY A 41 -10.40 -2.84 12.89
N SER A 42 -11.35 -1.89 12.88
CA SER A 42 -11.77 -1.18 11.67
C SER A 42 -10.70 -0.25 11.11
N ALA A 43 -9.85 0.31 11.97
CA ALA A 43 -8.73 1.16 11.55
C ALA A 43 -7.74 0.36 10.68
N TYR A 44 -7.34 -0.82 11.16
CA TYR A 44 -6.43 -1.69 10.41
C TYR A 44 -7.05 -2.21 9.11
N LYS A 45 -8.35 -2.54 9.10
CA LYS A 45 -9.07 -2.92 7.87
C LYS A 45 -9.08 -1.78 6.84
N GLY A 46 -9.34 -0.54 7.28
CA GLY A 46 -9.28 0.65 6.44
C GLY A 46 -7.89 0.86 5.86
N PHE A 47 -6.86 0.67 6.69
CA PHE A 47 -5.47 0.77 6.27
C PHE A 47 -5.09 -0.25 5.20
N LEU A 48 -5.41 -1.53 5.43
CA LEU A 48 -5.12 -2.59 4.46
C LEU A 48 -5.83 -2.35 3.12
N LYS A 49 -7.05 -1.82 3.15
CA LYS A 49 -7.79 -1.44 1.93
C LYS A 49 -7.09 -0.30 1.18
N ALA A 50 -6.69 0.77 1.88
CA ALA A 50 -5.99 1.90 1.27
C ALA A 50 -4.62 1.51 0.71
N MET A 51 -3.85 0.71 1.45
CA MET A 51 -2.56 0.17 0.99
C MET A 51 -2.71 -0.67 -0.28
N ARG A 52 -3.77 -1.50 -0.36
CA ARG A 52 -4.05 -2.30 -1.55
C ARG A 52 -4.39 -1.43 -2.76
N GLU A 53 -5.16 -0.38 -2.57
CA GLU A 53 -5.53 0.53 -3.66
C GLU A 53 -4.32 1.32 -4.20
N ARG A 54 -3.45 1.82 -3.31
CA ARG A 54 -2.27 2.61 -3.71
C ARG A 54 -1.11 1.78 -4.25
N PHE A 55 -0.89 0.58 -3.70
CA PHE A 55 0.31 -0.22 -4.01
C PHE A 55 0.03 -1.56 -4.69
N GLY A 56 -1.25 -1.90 -4.91
CA GLY A 56 -1.66 -3.17 -5.50
C GLY A 56 -1.41 -4.39 -4.61
N TYR A 57 -1.92 -5.52 -5.06
CA TYR A 57 -1.47 -6.82 -4.60
C TYR A 57 -0.25 -7.23 -5.42
N LYS A 58 0.83 -7.67 -4.74
CA LYS A 58 1.65 -8.74 -5.30
C LYS A 58 0.98 -10.02 -4.86
N THR A 59 0.03 -10.55 -5.64
CA THR A 59 -0.38 -11.92 -5.38
C THR A 59 0.82 -12.81 -5.69
N ARG A 60 0.98 -13.91 -4.96
CA ARG A 60 2.05 -14.88 -5.21
C ARG A 60 1.98 -15.45 -6.65
N ASN A 61 0.86 -15.28 -7.34
CA ASN A 61 0.61 -15.68 -8.74
C ASN A 61 0.97 -14.62 -9.79
N ASP A 62 1.24 -13.35 -9.45
CA ASP A 62 1.60 -12.35 -10.47
C ASP A 62 2.98 -12.64 -11.08
N LYS A 63 3.87 -13.32 -10.33
CA LYS A 63 5.13 -13.87 -10.85
C LYS A 63 4.95 -14.91 -11.96
N GLN A 64 3.76 -15.49 -12.10
CA GLN A 64 3.49 -16.53 -13.08
C GLN A 64 2.95 -15.97 -14.40
N LYS A 65 2.46 -14.72 -14.44
CA LYS A 65 1.95 -14.08 -15.65
C LYS A 65 3.04 -13.43 -16.51
N ASP A 66 4.15 -13.00 -15.90
CA ASP A 66 5.27 -12.42 -16.64
C ASP A 66 6.07 -13.48 -17.44
N ILE A 67 5.90 -14.78 -17.14
CA ILE A 67 6.63 -15.86 -17.81
C ILE A 67 5.96 -16.28 -19.14
N PHE A 68 4.67 -15.98 -19.34
CA PHE A 68 3.90 -16.46 -20.51
C PHE A 68 3.70 -15.42 -21.62
N ASN A 69 4.27 -14.21 -21.50
CA ASN A 69 4.02 -13.11 -22.44
C ASN A 69 5.24 -12.70 -23.29
N GLU A 70 6.30 -13.52 -23.32
CA GLU A 70 7.49 -13.30 -24.18
C GLU A 70 7.47 -14.11 -25.50
N GLU A 71 6.39 -14.82 -25.82
CA GLU A 71 6.20 -15.47 -27.13
C GLU A 71 4.79 -15.21 -27.68
N SER A 72 4.61 -14.07 -28.37
CA SER A 72 3.58 -13.88 -29.42
C SER A 72 4.00 -12.78 -30.39
#